data_AF-A0A7V9G216-F1
#
_entry.id   AF-A0A7V9G216-F1
#
_cell.length_a   1.000
_cell.length_b   1.000
_cell.length_c   1.000
_cell.angle_alpha   90.00
_cell.angle_beta   90.00
_cell.angle_gamma   90.00
#
_symmetry.space_group_name_H-M   'P 1'
#
loop_
_entity.id
_entity.type
_entity.pdbx_description
1 polymer ?
#
loop_
_entity_poly.entity_id
_entity_poly.type
_entity_poly.pdbx_seq_one_letter_code
_entity_poly.pdbx_strand_id
1 'polypeptide(L)'
;MLYDALTTRYTFACPERGRTSVALSAFRRLERLPGALHPAVYRIQLACPCGEEHPALVTHEQLDWAPLGLQEGRFANLMTSRLDPLAAELGALAAHRIAGGRWPWSFVCYPEERIRPVTPSAFSLLAPGGGQVGVAVRCPVCSRVSVNLVSTAHVDLPFHHDAAIGVVPYAFGDEETLTVERFRQQLDSAAFDVFRLGS
;
A
#
# COMPACT_ATOMS: atom_id res chain seq x y z
N MET A 1 2.56 -7.42 15.84
CA MET A 1 2.17 -6.36 14.90
C MET A 1 0.66 -6.43 14.74
N LEU A 2 -0.03 -5.30 14.86
CA LEU A 2 -1.49 -5.23 14.75
C LEU A 2 -1.81 -4.14 13.73
N TYR A 3 -2.68 -4.46 12.77
CA TYR A 3 -3.25 -3.46 11.86
C TYR A 3 -4.60 -3.02 12.40
N ASP A 4 -4.83 -1.71 12.46
CA ASP A 4 -6.10 -1.11 12.84
C ASP A 4 -6.81 -0.62 11.57
N ALA A 5 -7.92 -1.29 11.22
CA ALA A 5 -8.71 -0.97 10.04
C ALA A 5 -9.52 0.32 10.13
N LEU A 6 -9.78 0.83 11.35
CA LEU A 6 -10.52 2.07 11.54
C LEU A 6 -9.62 3.30 11.35
N THR A 7 -8.35 3.19 11.75
CA THR A 7 -7.38 4.27 11.61
C THR A 7 -6.43 4.08 10.43
N THR A 8 -6.50 2.92 9.77
CA THR A 8 -5.66 2.55 8.63
C THR A 8 -4.17 2.60 8.97
N ARG A 9 -3.80 1.98 10.10
CA ARG A 9 -2.43 2.03 10.62
C ARG A 9 -1.89 0.69 11.06
N TYR A 10 -0.59 0.53 10.84
CA TYR A 10 0.21 -0.59 11.27
C TYR A 10 0.96 -0.26 12.55
N THR A 11 0.85 -1.14 13.56
CA THR A 11 1.59 -1.01 14.81
C THR A 11 2.85 -1.87 14.81
N PHE A 12 4.00 -1.22 14.98
CA PHE A 12 5.33 -1.83 15.04
C PHE A 12 6.04 -1.52 16.35
N ALA A 13 7.09 -2.28 16.65
CA ALA A 13 8.01 -1.95 17.73
C ALA A 13 8.92 -0.79 17.31
N CYS A 14 9.20 0.12 18.23
CA CYS A 14 10.18 1.19 18.06
C CYS A 14 11.15 1.13 19.24
N PRO A 15 12.47 1.04 19.03
CA PRO A 15 13.44 1.02 20.13
C PRO A 15 13.33 2.24 21.05
N GLU A 16 13.09 3.43 20.49
CA GLU A 16 13.02 4.68 21.23
C GLU A 16 11.70 4.91 21.97
N ARG A 17 10.57 4.49 21.38
CA ARG A 17 9.21 4.79 21.89
C ARG A 17 8.42 3.56 22.34
N GLY A 18 9.04 2.38 22.32
CA GLY A 18 8.42 1.08 22.56
C GLY A 18 7.54 0.61 21.40
N ARG A 19 6.52 1.41 21.03
CA ARG A 19 5.63 1.13 19.90
C ARG A 19 5.42 2.37 19.05
N THR A 20 5.15 2.14 17.76
CA THR A 20 4.81 3.18 16.80
C THR A 20 3.66 2.74 15.90
N SER A 21 2.88 3.69 15.42
CA SER A 21 1.73 3.46 14.55
C SER A 21 1.85 4.29 13.28
N VAL A 22 1.99 3.62 12.14
CA VAL A 22 2.32 4.24 10.84
C VAL A 22 1.36 3.77 9.75
N ALA A 23 1.09 4.64 8.78
CA ALA A 23 0.29 4.29 7.60
C ALA A 23 1.15 3.55 6.54
N LEU A 24 0.53 3.02 5.49
CA LEU A 24 1.24 2.30 4.43
C LEU A 24 2.19 3.23 3.66
N SER A 25 1.80 4.49 3.46
CA SER A 25 2.60 5.56 2.86
C SER A 25 3.89 5.91 3.63
N ALA A 26 4.00 5.49 4.89
CA ALA A 26 5.22 5.63 5.68
C ALA A 26 6.25 4.52 5.39
N PHE A 27 5.88 3.48 4.65
CA PHE A 27 6.81 2.44 4.25
C PHE A 27 7.77 3.04 3.22
N ARG A 28 8.95 2.44 3.09
CA ARG A 28 10.02 2.92 2.21
C ARG A 28 10.46 1.83 1.25
N ARG A 29 10.60 0.63 1.77
CA ARG A 29 10.97 -0.56 1.01
C ARG A 29 10.18 -1.75 1.49
N LEU A 30 9.72 -2.58 0.56
CA LEU A 30 9.09 -3.86 0.84
C LEU A 30 9.83 -4.92 0.02
N GLU A 31 10.26 -5.99 0.69
CA GLU A 31 10.99 -7.08 0.07
C GLU A 31 10.46 -8.41 0.57
N ARG A 32 10.02 -9.27 -0.34
CA ARG A 32 9.61 -10.63 0.00
C ARG A 32 10.84 -11.44 0.42
N LEU A 33 10.81 -12.02 1.61
CA LEU A 33 11.86 -12.91 2.07
C LEU A 33 11.79 -14.26 1.34
N PRO A 34 12.94 -14.88 1.02
CA PRO A 34 12.97 -16.24 0.49
C PRO A 34 12.44 -17.21 1.55
N GLY A 35 11.63 -18.19 1.14
CA GLY A 35 11.07 -19.18 2.07
C GLY A 35 9.75 -19.75 1.60
N ALA A 36 8.90 -20.13 2.56
CA ALA A 36 7.60 -20.73 2.31
C ALA A 36 6.77 -19.87 1.35
N LEU A 37 6.13 -20.52 0.38
CA LEU A 37 5.20 -19.83 -0.51
C LEU A 37 4.08 -19.18 0.31
N HIS A 38 3.59 -19.85 1.36
CA HIS A 38 2.53 -19.39 2.25
C HIS A 38 2.79 -19.81 3.72
N PRO A 39 2.67 -18.90 4.70
CA PRO A 39 2.48 -17.46 4.51
C PRO A 39 3.77 -16.79 4.04
N ALA A 40 3.69 -16.02 2.95
CA ALA A 40 4.80 -15.19 2.51
C ALA A 40 5.08 -14.08 3.55
N VAL A 41 6.35 -13.91 3.89
CA VAL A 41 6.81 -12.87 4.83
C VAL A 41 7.59 -11.82 4.06
N TYR A 42 7.37 -10.56 4.41
CA TYR A 42 8.02 -9.41 3.83
C TYR A 42 8.84 -8.70 4.90
N ARG A 43 10.07 -8.34 4.54
CA ARG A 43 10.87 -7.36 5.26
C ARG A 43 10.50 -5.98 4.75
N ILE A 44 10.14 -5.10 5.67
CA ILE A 44 9.87 -3.70 5.35
C ILE A 44 10.88 -2.79 6.01
N GLN A 45 11.14 -1.65 5.39
CA GLN A 45 11.73 -0.47 6.04
C GLN A 45 10.63 0.58 6.16
N LEU A 46 10.42 1.11 7.36
CA LEU A 46 9.39 2.11 7.64
C LEU A 46 10.03 3.38 8.19
N ALA A 47 9.52 4.54 7.77
CA ALA A 47 9.86 5.82 8.38
C ALA A 47 9.12 5.98 9.71
N CYS A 48 9.85 5.88 10.81
CA CYS A 48 9.29 5.97 12.13
C CYS A 48 9.13 7.45 12.55
N PRO A 49 8.05 7.83 13.26
CA PRO A 49 7.90 9.15 13.87
C PRO A 49 8.98 9.51 14.91
N CYS A 50 9.87 8.60 15.29
CA CYS A 50 11.06 8.93 16.08
C CYS A 50 12.14 9.68 15.27
N GLY A 51 12.05 9.65 13.94
CA GLY A 51 13.00 10.30 13.02
C GLY A 51 13.91 9.32 12.27
N GLU A 52 13.91 8.04 12.65
CA GLU A 52 14.74 7.01 12.01
C GLU A 52 13.91 6.04 11.15
N GLU A 53 14.59 5.32 10.26
CA GLU A 53 14.00 4.20 9.54
C GLU A 53 14.22 2.89 10.31
N HIS A 54 13.16 2.10 10.46
CA HIS A 54 13.22 0.84 11.21
C HIS A 54 12.86 -0.36 10.34
N PRO A 55 13.60 -1.48 10.45
CA PRO A 55 13.20 -2.72 9.84
C PRO A 55 12.03 -3.34 10.61
N ALA A 56 11.06 -3.90 9.89
CA ALA A 56 10.01 -4.72 10.49
C ALA A 56 9.65 -5.90 9.56
N LEU A 57 8.95 -6.88 10.13
CA LEU A 57 8.42 -8.02 9.40
C LEU A 57 6.90 -7.93 9.35
N VAL A 58 6.36 -8.22 8.17
CA VAL A 58 4.91 -8.24 7.91
C VAL A 58 4.58 -9.48 7.09
N THR A 59 3.42 -10.09 7.34
CA THR A 59 2.94 -11.21 6.53
C THR A 59 2.08 -10.71 5.37
N HIS A 60 1.90 -11.54 4.34
CA HIS A 60 0.92 -11.29 3.28
C HIS A 60 -0.49 -11.02 3.83
N GLU A 61 -0.91 -11.74 4.86
CA GLU A 61 -2.20 -11.51 5.54
C GLU A 61 -2.30 -10.10 6.12
N GLN A 62 -1.23 -9.60 6.74
CA GLN A 62 -1.19 -8.26 7.32
C GLN A 62 -1.14 -7.16 6.25
N LEU A 63 -0.47 -7.40 5.12
CA LEU A 63 -0.37 -6.42 4.04
C LEU A 63 -1.65 -6.32 3.21
N ASP A 64 -2.19 -7.46 2.76
CA ASP A 64 -3.19 -7.47 1.69
C ASP A 64 -4.62 -7.68 2.21
N TRP A 65 -4.78 -8.38 3.33
CA TRP A 65 -6.09 -8.80 3.83
C TRP A 65 -6.54 -8.01 5.06
N ALA A 66 -5.63 -7.72 5.98
CA ALA A 66 -5.95 -6.93 7.18
C ALA A 66 -6.56 -5.55 6.87
N PRO A 67 -6.09 -4.80 5.84
CA PRO A 67 -6.71 -3.54 5.45
C PRO A 67 -8.16 -3.64 5.00
N LEU A 68 -8.58 -4.81 4.51
CA LEU A 68 -9.96 -5.05 4.08
C LEU A 68 -10.90 -5.32 5.27
N GLY A 69 -10.39 -5.21 6.49
CA GLY A 69 -11.15 -5.44 7.72
C GLY A 69 -11.37 -6.92 8.02
N LEU A 70 -10.59 -7.83 7.44
CA LEU A 70 -10.74 -9.28 7.63
C LEU A 70 -10.07 -9.80 8.92
N GLN A 71 -9.74 -8.91 9.85
CA GLN A 71 -9.06 -9.21 11.12
C GLN A 71 -9.91 -8.72 12.31
N GLU A 72 -9.54 -9.14 13.52
CA GLU A 72 -10.33 -8.93 14.73
C GLU A 72 -10.61 -7.44 15.06
N GLY A 73 -11.83 -7.15 15.51
CA GLY A 73 -12.27 -5.83 15.96
C GLY A 73 -13.75 -5.81 16.34
N ARG A 74 -14.17 -4.86 17.19
CA ARG A 74 -15.58 -4.63 17.54
C ARG A 74 -15.90 -3.16 17.41
N PHE A 75 -17.14 -2.84 17.05
CA PHE A 75 -17.64 -1.46 17.04
C PHE A 75 -18.91 -1.36 17.89
N ALA A 76 -19.14 -0.18 18.47
CA ALA A 76 -20.39 0.12 19.16
C ALA A 76 -21.47 0.46 18.13
N ASN A 77 -22.41 -0.46 17.92
CA ASN A 77 -23.58 -0.23 17.08
C ASN A 77 -24.60 0.59 17.87
N LEU A 78 -24.73 1.87 17.53
CA LEU A 78 -25.64 2.79 18.22
C LEU A 78 -27.12 2.44 18.03
N MET A 79 -27.47 1.73 16.94
CA MET A 79 -28.85 1.35 16.65
C MET A 79 -29.31 0.13 17.48
N THR A 80 -28.38 -0.76 17.82
CA THR A 80 -28.66 -1.97 18.63
C THR A 80 -28.16 -1.84 20.07
N SER A 81 -27.38 -0.79 20.38
CA SER A 81 -26.64 -0.61 21.63
C SER A 81 -25.76 -1.81 22.00
N ARG A 82 -25.18 -2.48 20.99
CA ARG A 82 -24.33 -3.67 21.16
C ARG A 82 -22.95 -3.47 20.56
N LEU A 83 -22.00 -4.27 21.03
CA LEU A 83 -20.69 -4.40 20.40
C LEU A 83 -20.75 -5.49 19.35
N ASP A 84 -20.78 -5.10 18.09
CA ASP A 84 -20.87 -6.03 16.96
C ASP A 84 -19.47 -6.33 16.37
N PRO A 85 -19.24 -7.53 15.80
CA PRO A 85 -17.98 -7.86 15.16
C PRO A 85 -17.73 -6.99 13.93
N LEU A 86 -16.61 -6.27 13.91
CA LEU A 86 -16.22 -5.40 12.80
C LEU A 86 -15.88 -6.21 11.53
N ALA A 87 -15.29 -7.39 11.72
CA ALA A 87 -14.72 -8.18 10.62
C ALA A 87 -15.77 -8.67 9.62
N ALA A 88 -16.95 -9.06 10.11
CA ALA A 88 -18.03 -9.55 9.27
C ALA A 88 -18.57 -8.45 8.36
N GLU A 89 -18.81 -7.26 8.91
CA GLU A 89 -19.35 -6.12 8.18
C GLU A 89 -18.36 -5.57 7.14
N LEU A 90 -17.10 -5.31 7.55
CA LEU A 90 -16.09 -4.79 6.63
C LEU A 90 -15.73 -5.81 5.56
N GLY A 91 -15.61 -7.10 5.92
CA GLY A 91 -15.36 -8.18 4.98
C GLY A 91 -16.47 -8.32 3.93
N ALA A 92 -17.74 -8.28 4.35
CA ALA A 92 -18.88 -8.32 3.44
C ALA A 92 -18.91 -7.10 2.50
N LEU A 93 -18.65 -5.91 3.03
CA LEU A 93 -18.58 -4.68 2.24
C LEU A 93 -17.43 -4.72 1.22
N ALA A 94 -16.25 -5.19 1.62
CA ALA A 94 -15.10 -5.35 0.73
C ALA A 94 -15.40 -6.35 -0.38
N ALA A 95 -15.96 -7.52 -0.04
CA ALA A 95 -16.37 -8.54 -1.01
C ALA A 95 -17.40 -7.98 -2.01
N HIS A 96 -18.40 -7.23 -1.53
CA HIS A 96 -19.40 -6.61 -2.39
C HIS A 96 -18.78 -5.59 -3.36
N ARG A 97 -17.84 -4.76 -2.91
CA ARG A 97 -17.13 -3.81 -3.78
C ARG A 97 -16.31 -4.53 -4.85
N ILE A 98 -15.56 -5.56 -4.47
CA ILE A 98 -14.73 -6.34 -5.39
C ILE A 98 -15.61 -7.05 -6.43
N ALA A 99 -16.73 -7.66 -6.01
CA ALA A 99 -17.68 -8.29 -6.91
C ALA A 99 -18.30 -7.27 -7.90
N GLY A 100 -18.46 -6.01 -7.47
CA GLY A 100 -18.86 -4.89 -8.33
C GLY A 100 -17.74 -4.30 -9.19
N GLY A 101 -16.57 -4.94 -9.27
CA GLY A 101 -15.43 -4.50 -10.07
C GLY A 101 -14.59 -3.36 -9.46
N ARG A 102 -14.89 -2.94 -8.22
CA ARG A 102 -14.10 -1.95 -7.49
C ARG A 102 -13.03 -2.63 -6.66
N TRP A 103 -11.79 -2.48 -7.08
CA TRP A 103 -10.64 -3.10 -6.42
C TRP A 103 -10.11 -2.22 -5.29
N PRO A 104 -9.55 -2.79 -4.20
CA PRO A 104 -9.09 -2.00 -3.06
C PRO A 104 -7.96 -1.03 -3.42
N TRP A 105 -7.01 -1.47 -4.26
CA TRP A 105 -6.00 -0.61 -4.84
C TRP A 105 -5.85 -0.90 -6.31
N SER A 106 -5.48 0.12 -7.08
CA SER A 106 -5.34 0.03 -8.52
C SER A 106 -4.34 1.06 -9.01
N PHE A 107 -3.36 0.63 -9.78
CA PHE A 107 -2.27 1.47 -10.27
C PHE A 107 -2.08 1.26 -11.76
N VAL A 108 -1.45 2.22 -12.43
CA VAL A 108 -1.19 2.14 -13.86
C VAL A 108 0.00 1.21 -14.10
N CYS A 109 -0.22 0.25 -15.00
CA CYS A 109 0.82 -0.54 -15.62
C CYS A 109 1.28 0.20 -16.88
N TYR A 110 2.45 0.84 -16.82
CA TYR A 110 2.98 1.63 -17.94
C TYR A 110 3.13 0.79 -19.22
N PRO A 111 3.71 -0.43 -19.19
CA PRO A 111 3.84 -1.27 -20.39
C PRO A 111 2.54 -1.67 -21.08
N GLU A 112 1.44 -1.73 -20.33
CA GLU A 112 0.13 -2.15 -20.87
C GLU A 112 -0.85 -0.97 -21.02
N GLU A 113 -0.38 0.24 -20.69
CA GLU A 113 -1.11 1.51 -20.73
C GLU A 113 -2.51 1.43 -20.10
N ARG A 114 -2.62 0.71 -18.98
CA ARG A 114 -3.91 0.50 -18.31
C ARG A 114 -3.78 0.38 -16.81
N ILE A 115 -4.87 0.65 -16.12
CA ILE A 115 -5.00 0.43 -14.68
C ILE A 115 -5.10 -1.08 -14.42
N ARG A 116 -4.37 -1.55 -13.41
CA ARG A 116 -4.41 -2.91 -12.92
C ARG A 116 -4.77 -2.93 -11.44
N PRO A 117 -5.65 -3.86 -11.01
CA PRO A 117 -5.77 -4.21 -9.61
C PRO A 117 -4.43 -4.71 -9.09
N VAL A 118 -4.01 -4.18 -7.95
CA VAL A 118 -2.80 -4.63 -7.25
C VAL A 118 -3.06 -4.68 -5.76
N THR A 119 -2.24 -5.42 -5.04
CA THR A 119 -2.24 -5.45 -3.58
C THR A 119 -0.96 -4.83 -3.03
N PRO A 120 -0.93 -4.38 -1.76
CA PRO A 120 0.26 -3.78 -1.15
C PRO A 120 1.52 -4.65 -1.22
N SER A 121 1.38 -5.97 -1.21
CA SER A 121 2.52 -6.89 -1.38
C SER A 121 3.22 -6.81 -2.74
N ALA A 122 2.59 -6.18 -3.74
CA ALA A 122 3.20 -5.89 -5.04
C ALA A 122 4.07 -4.63 -5.04
N PHE A 123 4.09 -3.85 -3.96
CA PHE A 123 4.93 -2.67 -3.83
C PHE A 123 6.37 -3.07 -3.56
N SER A 124 7.33 -2.34 -4.15
CA SER A 124 8.76 -2.52 -3.85
C SER A 124 9.34 -1.31 -3.13
N LEU A 125 8.94 -0.10 -3.51
CA LEU A 125 9.40 1.16 -2.92
C LEU A 125 8.29 2.18 -2.79
N LEU A 126 8.38 3.00 -1.75
CA LEU A 126 7.54 4.16 -1.53
C LEU A 126 8.40 5.35 -1.10
N ALA A 127 8.13 6.53 -1.65
CA ALA A 127 8.75 7.76 -1.18
C ALA A 127 7.75 8.93 -1.22
N PRO A 128 7.77 9.79 -0.19
CA PRO A 128 7.03 11.05 -0.24
C PRO A 128 7.72 12.03 -1.21
N GLY A 129 6.93 12.83 -1.92
CA GLY A 129 7.41 13.90 -2.78
C GLY A 129 6.27 14.87 -3.14
N GLY A 130 6.48 16.18 -2.98
CA GLY A 130 5.52 17.20 -3.43
C GLY A 130 4.10 17.12 -2.83
N GLY A 131 3.93 16.55 -1.62
CA GLY A 131 2.61 16.30 -1.02
C GLY A 131 1.90 15.03 -1.53
N GLN A 132 2.55 14.28 -2.41
CA GLN A 132 2.13 13.00 -2.95
C GLN A 132 3.11 11.89 -2.53
N VAL A 133 2.80 10.66 -2.93
CA VAL A 133 3.59 9.47 -2.69
C VAL A 133 3.92 8.84 -4.03
N GLY A 134 5.20 8.72 -4.32
CA GLY A 134 5.69 7.83 -5.36
C GLY A 134 5.59 6.38 -4.88
N VAL A 135 5.05 5.50 -5.71
CA VAL A 135 4.95 4.06 -5.46
C VAL A 135 5.50 3.30 -6.65
N ALA A 136 6.53 2.50 -6.41
CA ALA A 136 7.01 1.51 -7.37
C ALA A 136 6.21 0.22 -7.19
N VAL A 137 5.41 -0.12 -8.21
CA VAL A 137 4.45 -1.23 -8.19
C VAL A 137 4.86 -2.26 -9.22
N ARG A 138 5.01 -3.52 -8.80
CA ARG A 138 5.18 -4.65 -9.72
C ARG A 138 3.81 -5.07 -10.24
N CYS A 139 3.61 -5.04 -11.55
CA CYS A 139 2.36 -5.48 -12.15
C CYS A 139 2.17 -6.99 -11.94
N PRO A 140 1.03 -7.46 -11.39
CA PRO A 140 0.78 -8.89 -11.18
C PRO A 140 0.56 -9.67 -12.48
N VAL A 141 0.34 -9.00 -13.61
CA VAL A 141 0.08 -9.62 -14.91
C VAL A 141 1.36 -9.77 -15.74
N CYS A 142 2.09 -8.67 -15.95
CA CYS A 142 3.29 -8.66 -16.80
C CYS A 142 4.61 -8.64 -16.02
N SER A 143 4.55 -8.62 -14.68
CA SER A 143 5.71 -8.60 -13.76
C SER A 143 6.63 -7.39 -13.86
N ARG A 144 6.38 -6.44 -14.76
CA ARG A 144 7.16 -5.20 -14.88
C ARG A 144 6.83 -4.20 -13.78
N VAL A 145 7.81 -3.39 -13.39
CA VAL A 145 7.65 -2.35 -12.39
C VAL A 145 7.25 -1.03 -13.06
N SER A 146 6.19 -0.40 -12.55
CA SER A 146 5.75 0.94 -12.95
C SER A 146 5.82 1.87 -11.74
N VAL A 147 6.26 3.11 -11.96
CA VAL A 147 6.29 4.14 -10.92
C VAL A 147 5.08 5.05 -11.08
N ASN A 148 4.30 5.12 -10.02
CA ASN A 148 3.06 5.89 -9.94
C ASN A 148 3.20 6.99 -8.90
N LEU A 149 2.69 8.18 -9.18
CA LEU A 149 2.61 9.30 -8.26
C LEU A 149 1.13 9.52 -7.90
N VAL A 150 0.81 9.33 -6.62
CA VAL A 150 -0.57 9.33 -6.11
C VAL A 150 -0.68 10.08 -4.79
N SER A 151 -1.88 10.42 -4.36
CA SER A 151 -2.14 10.95 -3.01
C SER A 151 -1.81 9.93 -1.92
N THR A 152 -1.59 10.41 -0.70
CA THR A 152 -1.45 9.51 0.48
C THR A 152 -2.71 8.68 0.68
N ALA A 153 -3.89 9.26 0.47
CA ALA A 153 -5.18 8.58 0.61
C ALA A 153 -5.32 7.41 -0.37
N HIS A 154 -4.80 7.52 -1.60
CA HIS A 154 -4.79 6.44 -2.58
C HIS A 154 -4.02 5.20 -2.11
N VAL A 155 -2.93 5.41 -1.38
CA VAL A 155 -2.09 4.33 -0.86
C VAL A 155 -2.69 3.79 0.43
N ASP A 156 -3.05 4.67 1.35
CA ASP A 156 -3.42 4.29 2.70
C ASP A 156 -4.84 3.70 2.74
N LEU A 157 -5.83 4.30 2.08
CA LEU A 157 -7.24 3.93 2.22
C LEU A 157 -7.69 2.93 1.13
N PRO A 158 -8.07 1.69 1.49
CA PRO A 158 -8.66 0.75 0.54
C PRO A 158 -9.92 1.34 -0.11
N PHE A 159 -10.07 1.11 -1.41
CA PHE A 159 -11.17 1.60 -2.26
C PHE A 159 -11.21 3.13 -2.44
N HIS A 160 -10.18 3.86 -2.01
CA HIS A 160 -9.98 5.25 -2.40
C HIS A 160 -9.11 5.30 -3.66
N HIS A 161 -9.58 6.00 -4.69
CA HIS A 161 -8.85 6.18 -5.93
C HIS A 161 -8.77 7.66 -6.29
N ASP A 162 -7.60 8.07 -6.76
CA ASP A 162 -7.39 9.42 -7.24
C ASP A 162 -8.05 9.55 -8.59
N ALA A 163 -8.63 10.71 -8.91
CA ALA A 163 -9.18 10.96 -10.24
C ALA A 163 -8.10 10.88 -11.36
N ALA A 164 -6.83 11.11 -11.00
CA ALA A 164 -5.70 11.00 -11.90
C ALA A 164 -4.46 10.47 -11.17
N ILE A 165 -3.68 9.64 -11.87
CA ILE A 165 -2.44 9.03 -11.37
C ILE A 165 -1.30 9.52 -12.27
N GLY A 166 -0.26 10.10 -11.67
CA GLY A 166 0.97 10.41 -12.41
C GLY A 166 1.76 9.13 -12.67
N VAL A 167 2.35 8.98 -13.85
CA VAL A 167 3.21 7.83 -14.20
C VAL A 167 4.51 8.30 -14.81
N VAL A 168 5.59 7.63 -14.46
CA VAL A 168 6.90 7.84 -15.10
C VAL A 168 6.92 7.10 -16.44
N PRO A 169 7.27 7.76 -17.57
CA PRO A 169 7.16 7.19 -18.91
C PRO A 169 8.30 6.21 -19.28
N TYR A 170 8.72 5.37 -18.34
CA TYR A 170 9.57 4.22 -18.62
C TYR A 170 9.41 3.16 -17.53
N ALA A 171 9.44 1.90 -17.94
CA ALA A 171 9.49 0.77 -17.00
C ALA A 171 10.93 0.58 -16.54
N PHE A 172 11.13 0.44 -15.24
CA PHE A 172 12.43 0.01 -14.71
C PHE A 172 12.61 -1.46 -15.07
N GLY A 173 13.67 -1.77 -15.81
CA GLY A 173 14.05 -3.15 -16.10
C GLY A 173 14.46 -3.89 -14.83
N ASP A 174 14.38 -5.22 -14.85
CA ASP A 174 14.62 -6.10 -13.69
C ASP A 174 16.04 -5.99 -13.07
N GLU A 175 16.94 -5.19 -13.65
CA GLU A 175 18.36 -5.07 -13.24
C GLU A 175 18.78 -3.71 -12.66
N GLU A 176 17.99 -2.64 -12.80
CA GLU A 176 18.30 -1.40 -12.09
C GLU A 176 17.81 -1.50 -10.65
N THR A 177 18.75 -1.52 -9.70
CA THR A 177 18.43 -1.45 -8.27
C THR A 177 17.84 -0.08 -7.98
N LEU A 178 16.51 0.03 -8.13
CA LEU A 178 15.71 1.12 -7.62
C LEU A 178 16.01 1.19 -6.11
N THR A 179 16.69 2.25 -5.67
CA THR A 179 16.90 2.58 -4.26
C THR A 179 15.94 3.69 -3.84
N VAL A 180 15.66 3.81 -2.54
CA VAL A 180 14.78 4.86 -2.01
C VAL A 180 15.33 6.26 -2.36
N GLU A 181 16.64 6.44 -2.32
CA GLU A 181 17.31 7.72 -2.62
C GLU A 181 17.21 8.08 -4.09
N ARG A 182 17.48 7.13 -5.00
CA ARG A 182 17.35 7.34 -6.45
C ARG A 182 15.89 7.62 -6.81
N PHE A 183 14.96 6.92 -6.15
CA PHE A 183 13.54 7.13 -6.31
C PHE A 183 13.10 8.53 -5.86
N ARG A 184 13.59 9.03 -4.72
CA ARG A 184 13.37 10.41 -4.26
C ARG A 184 13.93 11.43 -5.26
N GLN A 185 15.17 11.26 -5.70
CA GLN A 185 15.78 12.15 -6.70
C GLN A 185 14.99 12.17 -8.02
N GLN A 186 14.40 11.05 -8.42
CA GLN A 186 13.53 10.98 -9.59
C GLN A 186 12.20 11.69 -9.34
N LEU A 187 11.58 11.57 -8.16
CA LEU A 187 10.38 12.35 -7.82
C LEU A 187 10.64 13.86 -7.92
N ASP A 188 11.82 14.31 -7.53
CA ASP A 188 12.20 15.73 -7.55
C ASP A 188 12.59 16.24 -8.96
N SER A 189 12.95 15.35 -9.90
CA SER A 189 13.48 15.73 -11.23
C SER A 189 12.61 15.30 -12.41
N ALA A 190 11.63 14.42 -12.23
CA ALA A 190 10.84 13.86 -13.33
C ALA A 190 9.64 14.73 -13.72
N ALA A 191 9.38 14.80 -15.03
CA ALA A 191 8.06 15.12 -15.55
C ALA A 191 7.21 13.83 -15.53
N PHE A 192 6.03 13.90 -14.92
CA PHE A 192 5.07 12.79 -14.87
C PHE A 192 4.02 12.96 -15.95
N ASP A 193 3.73 11.87 -16.66
CA ASP A 193 2.55 11.80 -17.53
C ASP A 193 1.31 11.58 -16.66
N VAL A 194 0.22 12.27 -16.98
CA VAL A 194 -1.02 12.19 -16.21
C VAL A 194 -1.96 11.18 -16.84
N PHE A 195 -2.17 10.06 -16.16
CA PHE A 195 -3.19 9.08 -16.53
C PHE A 195 -4.49 9.40 -15.78
N ARG A 196 -5.56 9.74 -16.52
CA ARG A 196 -6.87 9.99 -15.90
C ARG A 196 -7.66 8.70 -15.80
N LEU A 197 -8.24 8.43 -14.63
CA LEU A 197 -9.23 7.37 -14.50
C LEU A 197 -10.48 7.84 -15.27
N GLY A 198 -10.83 7.14 -16.35
CA GLY A 198 -12.05 7.43 -17.11
C GLY A 198 -13.26 7.42 -16.18
N SER A 199 -14.08 8.46 -16.29
CA SER A 199 -15.35 8.64 -15.56
C SER A 199 -16.34 7.53 -15.82
#